data_AF-A0AAE1WG66-F1
#
_entry.id   AF-A0AAE1WG66-F1
#
_cell.length_a   1.000
_cell.length_b   1.000
_cell.length_c   1.000
_cell.angle_alpha   90.00
_cell.angle_beta   90.00
_cell.angle_gamma   90.00
#
_symmetry.space_group_name_H-M   'P 1'
#
loop_
_entity.id
_entity.type
_entity.pdbx_description
1 polymer ?
#
loop_
_entity_poly.entity_id
_entity_poly.type
_entity_poly.pdbx_seq_one_letter_code
_entity_poly.pdbx_strand_id
1 'polypeptide(L)'
;MRSMNTKLEIDQRLKHGKNSNFSVRADGVIVNGELVGVPDVNGLRKKILQEAHNAPYAMHPGTTKMYRNLKPYYWWQTMKKDVAEFVAKCMTCQQVKAEHQAPAEILDLPHVFWGSLQGALGTKLHFSTAFHPQTDGQSERTIQTLEDMMRACIMEFKCNWDDHLPLMEFAYNNSFHSSIDMAPYEASYGRRCRSPVCWDIEGLRQSKGLELVQETMGKIQIVKKFLKAAQDRQKSYVDKHCREMEYEVGDKVFLKISPWKGISRFGKQGKLSPRYIGPYEIIERIGPLAYRLALPAELSQIHDVFHVSMLRRYRLDPSHVIHEPG
;
A
#
# COMPACT_ATOMS: atom_id res chain seq x y z
N MET A 1 -21.35 22.11 -10.85
CA MET A 1 -20.77 23.44 -11.14
C MET A 1 -20.51 24.17 -9.82
N ARG A 2 -19.23 24.29 -9.40
CA ARG A 2 -18.66 25.12 -8.30
C ARG A 2 -17.28 24.55 -7.94
N SER A 3 -16.29 24.79 -8.80
CA SER A 3 -14.88 24.78 -8.37
C SER A 3 -14.47 26.24 -8.29
N MET A 4 -14.61 26.84 -7.10
CA MET A 4 -14.03 28.15 -6.84
C MET A 4 -12.58 27.91 -6.43
N ASN A 5 -11.66 28.56 -7.14
CA ASN A 5 -10.23 28.31 -7.03
C ASN A 5 -9.79 28.51 -5.56
N THR A 6 -9.23 27.47 -4.92
CA THR A 6 -8.98 27.46 -3.47
C THR A 6 -8.09 28.64 -3.04
N LYS A 7 -7.19 29.11 -3.92
CA LYS A 7 -6.39 30.31 -3.65
C LYS A 7 -7.27 31.56 -3.48
N LEU A 8 -8.27 31.75 -4.35
CA LEU A 8 -9.18 32.89 -4.28
C LEU A 8 -10.03 32.87 -2.99
N GLU A 9 -10.45 31.69 -2.54
CA GLU A 9 -11.23 31.56 -1.31
C GLU A 9 -10.36 31.78 -0.06
N ILE A 10 -9.10 31.34 -0.06
CA ILE A 10 -8.13 31.63 0.99
C ILE A 10 -7.79 33.13 1.01
N ASP A 11 -7.46 33.73 -0.14
CA ASP A 11 -7.21 35.18 -0.27
C ASP A 11 -8.41 36.00 0.21
N GLN A 12 -9.64 35.58 -0.06
CA GLN A 12 -10.85 36.20 0.46
C GLN A 12 -11.01 36.03 1.98
N ARG A 13 -10.77 34.84 2.53
CA ARG A 13 -10.85 34.58 3.98
C ARG A 13 -9.80 35.38 4.77
N LEU A 14 -8.57 35.46 4.25
CA LEU A 14 -7.49 36.30 4.79
C LEU A 14 -7.88 37.78 4.79
N LYS A 15 -8.42 38.31 3.68
CA LYS A 15 -8.87 39.70 3.56
C LYS A 15 -10.04 40.08 4.48
N HIS A 16 -10.83 39.10 4.96
CA HIS A 16 -12.00 39.33 5.82
C HIS A 16 -11.77 38.99 7.30
N GLY A 17 -10.52 38.77 7.73
CA GLY A 17 -10.15 38.67 9.14
C GLY A 17 -10.78 37.54 9.96
N LYS A 18 -11.38 36.53 9.30
CA LYS A 18 -11.98 35.38 10.01
C LYS A 18 -10.91 34.34 10.33
N ASN A 19 -10.71 34.07 11.63
CA ASN A 19 -9.81 33.06 12.19
C ASN A 19 -9.49 31.90 11.23
N SER A 20 -8.33 32.01 10.59
CA SER A 20 -7.80 30.99 9.69
C SER A 20 -6.31 30.88 9.99
N ASN A 21 -5.83 29.69 10.33
CA ASN A 21 -4.43 29.44 10.69
C ASN A 21 -3.48 29.48 9.46
N PHE A 22 -3.94 30.13 8.39
CA PHE A 22 -3.23 30.25 7.12
C PHE A 22 -2.42 31.53 7.08
N SER A 23 -1.21 31.43 6.58
CA SER A 23 -0.37 32.58 6.25
C SER A 23 0.33 32.33 4.90
N VAL A 24 0.98 33.34 4.38
CA VAL A 24 1.76 33.25 3.15
C VAL A 24 3.23 33.48 3.53
N ARG A 25 4.09 32.50 3.24
CA ARG A 25 5.55 32.62 3.39
C ARG A 25 6.11 33.67 2.40
N ALA A 26 7.32 34.16 2.64
CA ALA A 26 7.94 35.20 1.80
C ALA A 26 8.20 34.77 0.34
N ASP A 27 8.18 33.46 0.07
CA ASP A 27 8.25 32.82 -1.25
C ASP A 27 6.89 32.77 -1.99
N GLY A 28 5.80 33.23 -1.37
CA GLY A 28 4.43 33.16 -1.90
C GLY A 28 3.70 31.84 -1.63
N VAL A 29 4.28 30.91 -0.87
CA VAL A 29 3.65 29.63 -0.51
C VAL A 29 2.63 29.83 0.61
N ILE A 30 1.40 29.34 0.40
CA ILE A 30 0.37 29.28 1.44
C ILE A 30 0.75 28.17 2.42
N VAL A 31 0.77 28.47 3.72
CA VAL A 31 0.94 27.48 4.79
C VAL A 31 -0.25 27.49 5.75
N ASN A 32 -0.41 26.43 6.53
CA ASN A 32 -1.42 26.25 7.58
C ASN A 32 -0.70 25.79 8.86
N GLY A 33 -0.34 26.75 9.72
CA GLY A 33 0.77 26.55 10.67
C GLY A 33 2.07 26.23 9.92
N GLU A 34 2.68 25.09 10.24
CA GLU A 34 3.91 24.61 9.58
C GLU A 34 3.67 23.93 8.22
N LEU A 35 2.44 23.46 7.94
CA LEU A 35 2.13 22.62 6.78
C LEU A 35 1.95 23.42 5.49
N VAL A 36 2.45 22.91 4.35
CA VAL A 36 2.22 23.51 3.02
C VAL A 36 0.78 23.31 2.58
N GLY A 37 0.03 24.40 2.40
CA GLY A 37 -1.32 24.41 1.88
C GLY A 37 -1.33 24.26 0.36
N VAL A 38 -1.84 23.14 -0.17
CA VAL A 38 -1.76 22.83 -1.61
C VAL A 38 -2.98 23.37 -2.38
N PRO A 39 -2.85 24.44 -3.19
CA PRO A 39 -3.94 24.97 -4.01
C PRO A 39 -4.33 24.02 -5.15
N ASP A 40 -5.59 24.12 -5.60
CA ASP A 40 -6.11 23.30 -6.70
C ASP A 40 -5.82 23.94 -8.07
N VAL A 41 -4.54 24.00 -8.43
CA VAL A 41 -4.06 24.65 -9.66
C VAL A 41 -3.07 23.77 -10.41
N ASN A 42 -3.07 23.86 -11.74
CA ASN A 42 -2.09 23.25 -12.65
C ASN A 42 -1.83 21.74 -12.42
N GLY A 43 -2.82 21.02 -11.87
CA GLY A 43 -2.69 19.61 -11.49
C GLY A 43 -1.71 19.33 -10.34
N LEU A 44 -1.31 20.35 -9.55
CA LEU A 44 -0.27 20.21 -8.52
C LEU A 44 -0.57 19.09 -7.50
N ARG A 45 -1.82 18.99 -7.04
CA ARG A 45 -2.27 17.87 -6.19
C ARG A 45 -2.08 16.52 -6.87
N LYS A 46 -2.42 16.39 -8.17
CA LYS A 46 -2.20 15.16 -8.94
C LYS A 46 -0.71 14.82 -9.04
N LYS A 47 0.17 15.81 -9.27
CA LYS A 47 1.63 15.61 -9.31
C LYS A 47 2.19 15.11 -7.98
N ILE A 48 1.77 15.70 -6.85
CA ILE A 48 2.16 15.25 -5.50
C ILE A 48 1.66 13.82 -5.24
N LEU A 49 0.44 13.48 -5.67
CA LEU A 49 -0.10 12.12 -5.56
C LEU A 49 0.64 11.12 -6.47
N GLN A 50 1.05 11.52 -7.68
CA GLN A 50 1.85 10.69 -8.58
C GLN A 50 3.23 10.40 -8.00
N GLU A 51 3.97 11.42 -7.56
CA GLU A 51 5.31 11.24 -6.97
C GLU A 51 5.24 10.38 -5.69
N ALA A 52 4.33 10.68 -4.78
CA ALA A 52 4.17 9.93 -3.54
C ALA A 52 3.52 8.53 -3.71
N HIS A 53 3.30 8.06 -4.96
CA HIS A 53 2.74 6.75 -5.24
C HIS A 53 3.55 5.91 -6.23
N ASN A 54 3.93 6.49 -7.38
CA ASN A 54 4.59 5.83 -8.51
C ASN A 54 6.13 6.00 -8.49
N ALA A 55 6.69 6.82 -7.59
CA ALA A 55 8.15 6.95 -7.53
C ALA A 55 8.80 5.61 -7.09
N PRO A 56 9.94 5.20 -7.69
CA PRO A 56 10.61 3.94 -7.34
C PRO A 56 11.05 3.81 -5.87
N TYR A 57 11.12 4.91 -5.11
CA TYR A 57 11.41 4.88 -3.66
C TYR A 57 10.14 4.94 -2.79
N ALA A 58 8.94 5.04 -3.39
CA ALA A 58 7.65 5.06 -2.71
C ALA A 58 6.93 3.69 -2.77
N MET A 59 7.04 2.99 -3.90
CA MET A 59 6.54 1.62 -4.13
C MET A 59 5.04 1.44 -3.86
N HIS A 60 4.18 2.17 -4.58
CA HIS A 60 2.72 2.02 -4.56
C HIS A 60 2.11 1.90 -3.15
N PRO A 61 2.33 2.84 -2.22
CA PRO A 61 1.80 2.76 -0.86
C PRO A 61 0.26 2.71 -0.84
N GLY A 62 -0.30 1.93 0.09
CA GLY A 62 -1.75 1.90 0.34
C GLY A 62 -2.27 3.21 0.94
N THR A 63 -3.56 3.49 0.78
CA THR A 63 -4.24 4.75 1.16
C THR A 63 -3.81 5.31 2.52
N THR A 64 -3.84 4.50 3.59
CA THR A 64 -3.46 4.92 4.94
C THR A 64 -1.98 5.29 5.04
N LYS A 65 -1.10 4.49 4.41
CA LYS A 65 0.35 4.66 4.38
C LYS A 65 0.72 5.93 3.61
N MET A 66 0.17 6.10 2.41
CA MET A 66 0.36 7.30 1.57
C MET A 66 -0.14 8.59 2.26
N TYR A 67 -1.34 8.57 2.85
CA TYR A 67 -1.87 9.71 3.58
C TYR A 67 -1.03 10.07 4.82
N ARG A 68 -0.55 9.06 5.57
CA ARG A 68 0.32 9.28 6.74
C ARG A 68 1.72 9.78 6.34
N ASN A 69 2.24 9.39 5.19
CA ASN A 69 3.50 9.92 4.65
C ASN A 69 3.35 11.38 4.17
N LEU A 70 2.21 11.77 3.58
CA LEU A 70 1.97 13.13 3.07
C LEU A 70 1.56 14.16 4.15
N LYS A 71 0.74 13.75 5.13
CA LYS A 71 0.15 14.64 6.15
C LYS A 71 1.15 15.53 6.93
N PRO A 72 2.40 15.10 7.24
CA PRO A 72 3.35 15.95 7.97
C PRO A 72 3.90 17.14 7.16
N TYR A 73 3.66 17.18 5.85
CA TYR A 73 4.24 18.18 4.95
C TYR A 73 3.16 18.98 4.20
N TYR A 74 2.10 18.30 3.75
CA TYR A 74 1.08 18.88 2.89
C TYR A 74 -0.30 18.88 3.56
N TRP A 75 -1.10 19.89 3.22
CA TRP A 75 -2.49 20.01 3.64
C TRP A 75 -3.39 20.51 2.50
N TRP A 76 -4.52 19.83 2.29
CA TRP A 76 -5.70 20.38 1.60
C TRP A 76 -6.97 19.68 2.08
N GLN A 77 -8.12 20.37 1.96
CA GLN A 77 -9.39 19.97 2.59
C GLN A 77 -9.83 18.52 2.29
N THR A 78 -9.62 18.06 1.06
CA THR A 78 -10.06 16.75 0.57
C THR A 78 -8.96 15.68 0.59
N MET A 79 -7.74 15.99 1.05
CA MET A 79 -6.53 15.14 0.92
C MET A 79 -6.73 13.66 1.24
N LYS A 80 -7.45 13.31 2.31
CA LYS A 80 -7.70 11.90 2.68
C LYS A 80 -8.61 11.18 1.66
N LYS A 81 -9.58 11.89 1.07
CA LYS A 81 -10.44 11.35 -0.01
C LYS A 81 -9.63 11.21 -1.29
N ASP A 82 -8.87 12.23 -1.65
CA ASP A 82 -8.15 12.27 -2.93
C ASP A 82 -7.04 11.22 -2.99
N VAL A 83 -6.30 11.02 -1.89
CA VAL A 83 -5.38 9.88 -1.72
C VAL A 83 -6.11 8.54 -1.84
N ALA A 84 -7.31 8.39 -1.25
CA ALA A 84 -8.06 7.15 -1.33
C ALA A 84 -8.55 6.86 -2.76
N GLU A 85 -9.03 7.88 -3.48
CA GLU A 85 -9.50 7.77 -4.85
C GLU A 85 -8.34 7.48 -5.83
N PHE A 86 -7.19 8.14 -5.65
CA PHE A 86 -5.99 7.91 -6.45
C PHE A 86 -5.44 6.48 -6.30
N VAL A 87 -5.25 6.01 -5.06
CA VAL A 87 -4.75 4.65 -4.79
C VAL A 87 -5.75 3.57 -5.22
N ALA A 88 -7.06 3.84 -5.13
CA ALA A 88 -8.10 2.92 -5.60
C ALA A 88 -8.16 2.81 -7.13
N LYS A 89 -7.77 3.86 -7.86
CA LYS A 89 -7.72 3.85 -9.33
C LYS A 89 -6.44 3.27 -9.90
N CYS A 90 -5.28 3.40 -9.26
CA CYS A 90 -4.01 2.87 -9.80
C CYS A 90 -4.09 1.40 -10.28
N MET A 91 -3.95 1.16 -11.60
CA MET A 91 -4.01 -0.17 -12.22
C MET A 91 -3.11 -1.20 -11.53
N THR A 92 -1.83 -0.85 -11.28
CA THR A 92 -0.87 -1.73 -10.58
C THR A 92 -1.40 -2.16 -9.21
N CYS A 93 -1.98 -1.22 -8.44
CA CYS A 93 -2.59 -1.54 -7.15
C CYS A 93 -3.79 -2.49 -7.29
N GLN A 94 -4.62 -2.31 -8.32
CA GLN A 94 -5.82 -3.11 -8.57
C GLN A 94 -5.50 -4.54 -9.04
N GLN A 95 -4.43 -4.73 -9.81
CA GLN A 95 -4.00 -6.05 -10.30
C GLN A 95 -3.10 -6.81 -9.30
N VAL A 96 -2.40 -6.10 -8.41
CA VAL A 96 -1.45 -6.70 -7.46
C VAL A 96 -2.02 -6.96 -6.07
N LYS A 97 -2.65 -5.97 -5.43
CA LYS A 97 -2.91 -6.02 -3.98
C LYS A 97 -4.02 -7.00 -3.65
N ALA A 98 -3.73 -7.98 -2.79
CA ALA A 98 -4.73 -8.97 -2.37
C ALA A 98 -5.95 -8.32 -1.69
N GLU A 99 -7.13 -8.91 -1.88
CA GLU A 99 -8.27 -8.69 -0.98
C GLU A 99 -8.10 -9.51 0.30
N HIS A 100 -8.69 -9.04 1.39
CA HIS A 100 -8.33 -9.42 2.76
C HIS A 100 -8.83 -10.81 3.21
N GLN A 101 -8.64 -11.86 2.41
CA GLN A 101 -9.09 -13.23 2.73
C GLN A 101 -8.03 -14.31 2.48
N ALA A 102 -7.64 -14.97 3.59
CA ALA A 102 -7.01 -16.29 3.67
C ALA A 102 -5.59 -16.44 3.05
N PRO A 103 -4.92 -17.60 3.19
CA PRO A 103 -3.76 -17.69 4.09
C PRO A 103 -2.42 -17.84 3.34
N ALA A 104 -1.32 -17.79 4.07
CA ALA A 104 0.03 -17.98 3.54
C ALA A 104 0.50 -19.44 3.61
N GLU A 105 1.52 -19.75 2.81
CA GLU A 105 2.31 -20.99 2.87
C GLU A 105 3.59 -20.72 3.67
N ILE A 106 4.02 -21.70 4.48
CA ILE A 106 5.17 -21.61 5.39
C ILE A 106 6.44 -22.14 4.70
N LEU A 107 7.60 -21.55 5.02
CA LEU A 107 8.92 -22.10 4.70
C LEU A 107 9.42 -22.98 5.85
N ASP A 108 9.48 -24.30 5.64
CA ASP A 108 10.12 -25.22 6.57
C ASP A 108 11.66 -25.08 6.53
N LEU A 109 12.30 -24.95 7.70
CA LEU A 109 13.76 -24.97 7.85
C LEU A 109 14.27 -25.88 9.00
N PRO A 110 14.09 -27.22 8.90
CA PRO A 110 14.69 -28.17 9.84
C PRO A 110 16.06 -28.66 9.31
N HIS A 111 17.16 -28.01 9.72
CA HIS A 111 18.51 -28.55 9.46
C HIS A 111 19.44 -28.37 10.67
N VAL A 112 20.21 -29.40 11.00
CA VAL A 112 21.07 -29.50 12.20
C VAL A 112 22.01 -28.31 12.34
N PHE A 113 22.54 -27.82 11.20
CA PHE A 113 23.37 -26.62 11.11
C PHE A 113 22.79 -25.40 11.84
N TRP A 114 21.49 -25.13 11.69
CA TRP A 114 20.86 -23.97 12.34
C TRP A 114 20.80 -24.13 13.87
N GLY A 115 20.62 -25.35 14.38
CA GLY A 115 20.73 -25.63 15.81
C GLY A 115 22.14 -25.34 16.35
N SER A 116 23.18 -25.84 15.66
CA SER A 116 24.58 -25.59 16.02
C SER A 116 24.95 -24.10 15.96
N LEU A 117 24.51 -23.38 14.92
CA LEU A 117 24.80 -21.96 14.75
C LEU A 117 24.16 -21.10 15.85
N GLN A 118 22.88 -21.31 16.16
CA GLN A 118 22.19 -20.57 17.23
C GLN A 118 22.81 -20.89 18.60
N GLY A 119 23.20 -22.15 18.83
CA GLY A 119 23.96 -22.54 20.03
C GLY A 119 25.31 -21.82 20.17
N ALA A 120 26.07 -21.68 19.07
CA ALA A 120 27.33 -20.96 19.06
C ALA A 120 27.17 -19.43 19.24
N LEU A 121 26.05 -18.86 18.79
CA LEU A 121 25.70 -17.44 18.97
C LEU A 121 25.02 -17.13 20.33
N GLY A 122 24.77 -18.15 21.17
CA GLY A 122 24.08 -18.00 22.45
C GLY A 122 22.58 -17.70 22.34
N THR A 123 22.00 -17.86 21.16
CA THR A 123 20.61 -17.51 20.83
C THR A 123 19.67 -18.71 20.95
N LYS A 124 18.41 -18.45 21.32
CA LYS A 124 17.38 -19.48 21.49
C LYS A 124 16.43 -19.51 20.31
N LEU A 125 16.36 -20.65 19.63
CA LEU A 125 15.45 -20.87 18.52
C LEU A 125 14.06 -21.27 19.06
N HIS A 126 13.03 -20.52 18.67
CA HIS A 126 11.63 -20.81 19.02
C HIS A 126 10.85 -21.10 17.74
N PHE A 127 10.36 -22.33 17.59
CA PHE A 127 9.53 -22.74 16.45
C PHE A 127 8.06 -22.40 16.71
N SER A 128 7.36 -21.94 15.67
CA SER A 128 5.89 -22.01 15.60
C SER A 128 5.43 -23.47 15.54
N THR A 129 4.21 -23.76 15.97
CA THR A 129 3.61 -25.09 15.75
C THR A 129 3.44 -25.36 14.25
N ALA A 130 3.83 -26.56 13.83
CA ALA A 130 3.73 -26.97 12.43
C ALA A 130 2.30 -26.83 11.91
N PHE A 131 2.16 -26.36 10.66
CA PHE A 131 0.87 -26.11 10.00
C PHE A 131 -0.07 -25.09 10.69
N HIS A 132 0.41 -24.26 11.62
CA HIS A 132 -0.40 -23.20 12.24
C HIS A 132 0.06 -21.77 11.84
N PRO A 133 -0.23 -21.32 10.61
CA PRO A 133 0.28 -20.05 10.03
C PRO A 133 0.01 -18.81 10.88
N GLN A 134 -1.16 -18.75 11.52
CA GLN A 134 -1.56 -17.67 12.43
C GLN A 134 -0.58 -17.41 13.59
N THR A 135 0.29 -18.37 13.94
CA THR A 135 1.32 -18.21 14.97
C THR A 135 2.42 -17.22 14.58
N ASP A 136 2.74 -17.11 13.29
CA ASP A 136 3.73 -16.15 12.74
C ASP A 136 3.10 -15.18 11.72
N GLY A 137 1.81 -14.89 11.89
CA GLY A 137 1.04 -14.01 11.01
C GLY A 137 1.57 -12.58 10.86
N GLN A 138 2.57 -12.15 11.65
CA GLN A 138 3.28 -10.87 11.44
C GLN A 138 4.36 -10.99 10.36
N SER A 139 5.12 -12.09 10.33
CA SER A 139 6.08 -12.37 9.26
C SER A 139 5.36 -12.67 7.96
N GLU A 140 4.26 -13.43 7.99
CA GLU A 140 3.41 -13.67 6.80
C GLU A 140 2.87 -12.36 6.20
N ARG A 141 2.35 -11.45 7.04
CA ARG A 141 1.89 -10.11 6.60
C ARG A 141 3.03 -9.27 6.03
N THR A 142 4.24 -9.41 6.58
CA THR A 142 5.45 -8.74 6.08
C THR A 142 5.85 -9.28 4.71
N ILE A 143 5.94 -10.60 4.57
CA ILE A 143 6.23 -11.30 3.31
C ILE A 143 5.17 -10.96 2.25
N GLN A 144 3.89 -10.98 2.59
CA GLN A 144 2.81 -10.58 1.67
C GLN A 144 2.94 -9.12 1.22
N THR A 145 3.32 -8.20 2.13
CA THR A 145 3.54 -6.79 1.81
C THR A 145 4.74 -6.62 0.87
N LEU A 146 5.82 -7.36 1.10
CA LEU A 146 7.00 -7.37 0.24
C LEU A 146 6.71 -8.02 -1.11
N GLU A 147 5.96 -9.12 -1.18
CA GLU A 147 5.52 -9.72 -2.46
C GLU A 147 4.65 -8.77 -3.28
N ASP A 148 3.69 -8.09 -2.65
CA ASP A 148 2.84 -7.12 -3.33
C ASP A 148 3.65 -5.88 -3.77
N MET A 149 4.72 -5.51 -3.05
CA MET A 149 5.68 -4.52 -3.54
C MET A 149 6.51 -5.06 -4.73
N MET A 150 7.04 -6.28 -4.68
CA MET A 150 7.83 -6.89 -5.77
C MET A 150 7.03 -7.00 -7.07
N ARG A 151 5.80 -7.55 -6.99
CA ARG A 151 4.88 -7.66 -8.13
C ARG A 151 4.64 -6.29 -8.77
N ALA A 152 4.45 -5.25 -7.96
CA ALA A 152 4.23 -3.90 -8.45
C ALA A 152 5.46 -3.31 -9.14
N CYS A 153 6.68 -3.51 -8.59
CA CYS A 153 7.94 -3.10 -9.22
C CYS A 153 8.11 -3.74 -10.61
N ILE A 154 7.92 -5.05 -10.69
CA ILE A 154 8.12 -5.84 -11.91
C ILE A 154 7.11 -5.45 -13.00
N MET A 155 5.91 -5.00 -12.61
CA MET A 155 4.87 -4.53 -13.52
C MET A 155 5.12 -3.09 -14.02
N GLU A 156 5.46 -2.14 -13.13
CA GLU A 156 5.64 -0.73 -13.52
C GLU A 156 7.00 -0.50 -14.19
N PHE A 157 8.09 -1.02 -13.61
CA PHE A 157 9.46 -0.75 -14.07
C PHE A 157 10.05 -1.81 -15.01
N LYS A 158 9.34 -2.93 -15.24
CA LYS A 158 9.68 -4.03 -16.17
C LYS A 158 11.05 -4.70 -15.96
N CYS A 159 11.66 -4.46 -14.81
CA CYS A 159 13.01 -4.84 -14.39
C CYS A 159 13.15 -6.32 -13.94
N ASN A 160 14.34 -6.67 -13.44
CA ASN A 160 14.52 -7.80 -12.53
C ASN A 160 14.17 -7.36 -11.09
N TRP A 161 14.01 -8.34 -10.19
CA TRP A 161 13.51 -8.11 -8.83
C TRP A 161 14.64 -7.73 -7.85
N ASP A 162 15.82 -8.28 -8.08
CA ASP A 162 17.07 -8.08 -7.35
C ASP A 162 17.59 -6.64 -7.46
N ASP A 163 17.55 -6.05 -8.68
CA ASP A 163 17.85 -4.63 -8.94
C ASP A 163 17.12 -3.67 -7.98
N HIS A 164 15.89 -4.04 -7.58
CA HIS A 164 14.98 -3.18 -6.84
C HIS A 164 14.91 -3.50 -5.34
N LEU A 165 15.60 -4.54 -4.85
CA LEU A 165 15.64 -4.88 -3.43
C LEU A 165 16.05 -3.71 -2.51
N PRO A 166 17.06 -2.88 -2.82
CA PRO A 166 17.44 -1.76 -1.96
C PRO A 166 16.36 -0.66 -1.89
N LEU A 167 15.70 -0.38 -3.02
CA LEU A 167 14.60 0.57 -3.09
C LEU A 167 13.35 0.04 -2.37
N MET A 168 13.11 -1.27 -2.44
CA MET A 168 12.05 -1.95 -1.70
C MET A 168 12.27 -1.95 -0.19
N GLU A 169 13.48 -2.26 0.26
CA GLU A 169 13.84 -2.18 1.69
C GLU A 169 13.63 -0.75 2.20
N PHE A 170 14.12 0.25 1.46
CA PHE A 170 13.91 1.66 1.75
C PHE A 170 12.42 2.04 1.84
N ALA A 171 11.63 1.65 0.84
CA ALA A 171 10.19 1.95 0.74
C ALA A 171 9.32 1.17 1.75
N TYR A 172 9.82 0.05 2.27
CA TYR A 172 9.23 -0.68 3.39
C TYR A 172 9.57 0.01 4.72
N ASN A 173 10.87 0.22 5.00
CA ASN A 173 11.35 0.71 6.29
C ASN A 173 11.02 2.18 6.57
N ASN A 174 10.99 3.06 5.58
CA ASN A 174 10.83 4.51 5.77
C ASN A 174 9.36 4.98 5.78
N SER A 175 8.46 4.09 6.17
CA SER A 175 7.10 4.09 5.63
C SER A 175 6.08 3.65 6.68
N PHE A 176 4.96 4.39 6.82
CA PHE A 176 4.05 4.23 7.97
C PHE A 176 3.41 2.83 8.07
N HIS A 177 3.57 2.18 9.22
CA HIS A 177 3.00 0.87 9.56
C HIS A 177 1.99 0.96 10.72
N SER A 178 0.72 0.61 10.45
CA SER A 178 -0.39 0.79 11.38
C SER A 178 -0.38 -0.12 12.62
N SER A 179 0.51 -1.12 12.65
CA SER A 179 0.75 -1.97 13.82
C SER A 179 1.65 -1.31 14.89
N ILE A 180 2.43 -0.30 14.50
CA ILE A 180 3.37 0.43 15.36
C ILE A 180 3.13 1.96 15.37
N ASP A 181 2.12 2.44 14.63
CA ASP A 181 1.76 3.87 14.38
C ASP A 181 2.92 4.79 13.92
N MET A 182 4.00 4.21 13.39
CA MET A 182 5.19 4.91 12.87
C MET A 182 5.84 4.11 11.72
N ALA A 183 6.97 4.59 11.19
CA ALA A 183 7.80 3.83 10.26
C ALA A 183 8.73 2.84 11.00
N PRO A 184 9.06 1.64 10.45
CA PRO A 184 10.08 0.77 11.02
C PRO A 184 11.43 1.48 11.28
N TYR A 185 11.89 2.32 10.35
CA TYR A 185 13.07 3.17 10.51
C TYR A 185 12.95 4.14 11.70
N GLU A 186 11.77 4.74 11.92
CA GLU A 186 11.50 5.66 13.04
C GLU A 186 11.49 4.91 14.39
N ALA A 187 11.08 3.63 14.40
CA ALA A 187 11.17 2.75 15.56
C ALA A 187 12.62 2.32 15.89
N SER A 188 13.42 1.98 14.86
CA SER A 188 14.80 1.49 15.03
C SER A 188 15.83 2.61 15.28
N TYR A 189 15.72 3.75 14.60
CA TYR A 189 16.68 4.85 14.67
C TYR A 189 16.15 6.08 15.43
N GLY A 190 14.94 5.99 15.98
CA GLY A 190 14.30 7.04 16.78
C GLY A 190 13.84 8.28 16.01
N ARG A 191 14.12 8.38 14.70
CA ARG A 191 13.91 9.56 13.86
C ARG A 191 13.42 9.17 12.48
N ARG A 192 12.79 10.08 11.74
CA ARG A 192 12.42 9.84 10.34
C ARG A 192 13.64 9.80 9.43
N CYS A 193 13.53 9.03 8.36
CA CYS A 193 14.53 9.00 7.29
C CYS A 193 14.39 10.23 6.40
N ARG A 194 15.50 10.72 5.84
CA ARG A 194 15.48 11.78 4.82
C ARG A 194 15.29 11.14 3.44
N SER A 195 14.35 11.68 2.67
CA SER A 195 14.04 11.26 1.29
C SER A 195 13.85 12.48 0.40
N PRO A 196 13.86 12.35 -0.95
CA PRO A 196 13.68 13.48 -1.86
C PRO A 196 12.36 14.25 -1.67
N VAL A 197 11.31 13.60 -1.16
CA VAL A 197 10.01 14.23 -0.84
C VAL A 197 10.05 15.06 0.45
N CYS A 198 11.06 14.84 1.30
CA CYS A 198 11.10 15.28 2.69
C CYS A 198 12.44 16.00 3.01
N TRP A 199 12.82 16.97 2.18
CA TRP A 199 14.15 17.61 2.25
C TRP A 199 14.27 18.66 3.38
N ASP A 200 13.15 19.31 3.74
CA ASP A 200 13.08 20.61 4.45
C ASP A 200 13.02 20.51 6.00
N ILE A 201 13.81 19.63 6.63
CA ILE A 201 13.90 19.55 8.12
C ILE A 201 15.35 19.41 8.63
N GLU A 202 15.83 20.48 9.26
CA GLU A 202 17.08 20.57 10.02
C GLU A 202 17.05 19.73 11.33
N GLY A 203 18.15 19.42 11.99
CA GLY A 203 19.53 19.88 11.77
C GLY A 203 20.57 18.79 12.02
N LEU A 204 21.69 19.16 12.65
CA LEU A 204 22.85 18.29 12.93
C LEU A 204 22.71 17.53 14.26
N ARG A 205 23.44 16.42 14.40
CA ARG A 205 23.46 15.58 15.61
C ARG A 205 24.09 16.31 16.80
N GLN A 206 23.32 16.51 17.87
CA GLN A 206 23.83 16.53 19.25
C GLN A 206 22.86 15.82 20.20
N SER A 207 23.09 14.53 20.47
CA SER A 207 22.57 13.81 21.63
C SER A 207 23.62 12.81 22.11
N LYS A 208 23.67 12.53 23.42
CA LYS A 208 24.73 11.67 24.00
C LYS A 208 24.26 10.22 24.09
N GLY A 209 25.17 9.26 23.99
CA GLY A 209 24.82 7.84 23.83
C GLY A 209 23.89 7.25 24.90
N LEU A 210 23.96 7.73 26.15
CA LEU A 210 23.09 7.27 27.24
C LEU A 210 21.62 7.70 27.05
N GLU A 211 21.40 8.89 26.52
CA GLU A 211 20.10 9.49 26.24
C GLU A 211 19.36 8.71 25.14
N LEU A 212 20.10 8.32 24.10
CA LEU A 212 19.62 7.45 23.01
C LEU A 212 19.13 6.09 23.52
N VAL A 213 19.81 5.49 24.52
CA VAL A 213 19.39 4.21 25.11
C VAL A 213 18.07 4.37 25.88
N GLN A 214 17.92 5.42 26.68
CA GLN A 214 16.67 5.69 27.41
C GLN A 214 15.50 5.99 26.44
N GLU A 215 15.75 6.78 25.40
CA GLU A 215 14.77 7.07 24.36
C GLU A 215 14.34 5.79 23.60
N THR A 216 15.30 4.92 23.26
CA THR A 216 15.06 3.62 22.62
C THR A 216 14.23 2.69 23.52
N MET A 217 14.55 2.61 24.82
CA MET A 217 13.75 1.82 25.78
C MET A 217 12.31 2.33 25.91
N GLY A 218 12.11 3.66 25.89
CA GLY A 218 10.78 4.27 25.85
C GLY A 218 10.01 3.90 24.58
N LYS A 219 10.65 4.02 23.41
CA LYS A 219 10.06 3.64 22.11
C LYS A 219 9.72 2.15 22.04
N ILE A 220 10.55 1.26 22.60
CA ILE A 220 10.25 -0.18 22.71
C ILE A 220 8.97 -0.45 23.53
N GLN A 221 8.75 0.26 24.65
CA GLN A 221 7.50 0.13 25.41
C GLN A 221 6.27 0.62 24.63
N ILE A 222 6.41 1.73 23.89
CA ILE A 222 5.35 2.29 23.04
C ILE A 222 4.99 1.31 21.91
N VAL A 223 5.99 0.80 21.19
CA VAL A 223 5.81 -0.20 20.13
C VAL A 223 5.13 -1.46 20.65
N LYS A 224 5.53 -1.99 21.81
CA LYS A 224 4.87 -3.15 22.44
C LYS A 224 3.38 -2.89 22.76
N LYS A 225 3.03 -1.68 23.22
CA LYS A 225 1.62 -1.29 23.46
C LYS A 225 0.82 -1.20 22.16
N PHE A 226 1.39 -0.63 21.10
CA PHE A 226 0.72 -0.53 19.79
C PHE A 226 0.55 -1.89 19.11
N LEU A 227 1.55 -2.77 19.17
CA LEU A 227 1.47 -4.14 18.63
C LEU A 227 0.32 -4.93 19.26
N LYS A 228 0.19 -4.89 20.61
CA LYS A 228 -0.93 -5.52 21.30
C LYS A 228 -2.28 -4.95 20.86
N ALA A 229 -2.41 -3.62 20.86
CA ALA A 229 -3.65 -2.96 20.43
C ALA A 229 -3.99 -3.25 18.95
N ALA A 230 -3.00 -3.51 18.09
CA ALA A 230 -3.21 -3.95 16.72
C ALA A 230 -3.68 -5.41 16.63
N GLN A 231 -3.16 -6.32 17.46
CA GLN A 231 -3.65 -7.71 17.56
C GLN A 231 -5.11 -7.75 18.04
N ASP A 232 -5.46 -6.99 19.07
CA ASP A 232 -6.82 -6.91 19.61
C ASP A 232 -7.83 -6.38 18.55
N ARG A 233 -7.41 -5.39 17.74
CA ARG A 233 -8.17 -4.87 16.60
C ARG A 233 -8.28 -5.86 15.44
N GLN A 234 -7.24 -6.64 15.15
CA GLN A 234 -7.26 -7.63 14.09
C GLN A 234 -8.24 -8.75 14.41
N LYS A 235 -8.20 -9.28 15.63
CA LYS A 235 -9.14 -10.32 16.11
C LYS A 235 -10.60 -9.84 15.96
N SER A 236 -10.93 -8.71 16.58
CA SER A 236 -12.27 -8.13 16.56
C SER A 236 -12.75 -7.60 15.20
N TYR A 237 -11.88 -7.54 14.18
CA TYR A 237 -12.26 -7.25 12.79
C TYR A 237 -12.62 -8.52 12.01
N VAL A 238 -11.87 -9.62 12.20
CA VAL A 238 -12.13 -10.93 11.56
C VAL A 238 -13.51 -11.46 11.93
N ASP A 239 -13.88 -11.33 13.21
CA ASP A 239 -15.16 -11.78 13.76
C ASP A 239 -16.41 -11.09 13.15
N LYS A 240 -16.24 -10.05 12.29
CA LYS A 240 -17.30 -9.11 11.90
C LYS A 240 -17.45 -8.84 10.39
N HIS A 241 -16.64 -9.47 9.53
CA HIS A 241 -16.56 -9.08 8.12
C HIS A 241 -16.56 -10.26 7.13
N CYS A 242 -17.74 -10.82 6.89
CA CYS A 242 -18.10 -11.23 5.54
C CYS A 242 -18.87 -10.08 4.87
N ARG A 243 -18.73 -9.91 3.56
CA ARG A 243 -19.58 -9.03 2.74
C ARG A 243 -20.00 -9.80 1.52
N GLU A 244 -21.30 -9.87 1.28
CA GLU A 244 -21.81 -10.29 -0.02
C GLU A 244 -21.39 -9.25 -1.06
N MET A 245 -21.00 -9.74 -2.23
CA MET A 245 -20.60 -8.92 -3.35
C MET A 245 -21.48 -9.32 -4.53
N GLU A 246 -22.16 -8.35 -5.11
CA GLU A 246 -22.94 -8.51 -6.34
C GLU A 246 -22.31 -7.68 -7.46
N TYR A 247 -22.66 -8.01 -8.69
CA TYR A 247 -22.23 -7.31 -9.90
C TYR A 247 -23.39 -7.22 -10.90
N GLU A 248 -23.35 -6.23 -11.77
CA GLU A 248 -24.35 -6.02 -12.82
C GLU A 248 -23.81 -6.44 -14.20
N VAL A 249 -24.68 -6.61 -15.20
CA VAL A 249 -24.23 -6.83 -16.59
C VAL A 249 -23.64 -5.51 -17.12
N GLY A 250 -22.47 -5.58 -17.75
CA GLY A 250 -21.67 -4.40 -18.11
C GLY A 250 -20.72 -3.90 -17.02
N ASP A 251 -20.76 -4.42 -15.78
CA ASP A 251 -19.69 -4.15 -14.79
C ASP A 251 -18.36 -4.70 -15.34
N LYS A 252 -17.31 -3.89 -15.29
CA LYS A 252 -15.94 -4.35 -15.59
C LYS A 252 -15.27 -4.87 -14.31
N VAL A 253 -14.63 -6.03 -14.41
CA VAL A 253 -14.03 -6.77 -13.29
C VAL A 253 -12.67 -7.35 -13.68
N PHE A 254 -11.80 -7.56 -12.70
CA PHE A 254 -10.62 -8.39 -12.87
C PHE A 254 -10.90 -9.83 -12.42
N LEU A 255 -10.35 -10.79 -13.15
CA LEU A 255 -10.34 -12.20 -12.82
C LEU A 255 -9.10 -12.55 -11.98
N LYS A 256 -9.30 -13.19 -10.83
CA LYS A 256 -8.26 -13.65 -9.90
C LYS A 256 -7.49 -14.85 -10.46
N ILE A 257 -6.16 -14.78 -10.41
CA ILE A 257 -5.27 -15.88 -10.79
C ILE A 257 -4.84 -16.64 -9.52
N SER A 258 -5.35 -17.87 -9.36
CA SER A 258 -4.69 -18.90 -8.56
C SER A 258 -3.49 -19.49 -9.34
N PRO A 259 -2.53 -20.18 -8.70
CA PRO A 259 -1.39 -20.81 -9.39
C PRO A 259 -1.78 -22.01 -10.28
N TRP A 260 -2.51 -21.78 -11.37
CA TRP A 260 -2.86 -22.79 -12.37
C TRP A 260 -1.59 -23.32 -13.04
N LYS A 261 -1.27 -24.61 -12.84
CA LYS A 261 -0.19 -25.29 -13.58
C LYS A 261 -0.49 -25.22 -15.08
N GLY A 262 0.34 -24.48 -15.82
CA GLY A 262 0.34 -24.45 -17.30
C GLY A 262 -0.10 -23.13 -17.96
N ILE A 263 -0.77 -22.20 -17.26
CA ILE A 263 -1.26 -20.95 -17.90
C ILE A 263 -0.12 -19.92 -18.03
N SER A 264 0.73 -20.10 -19.04
CA SER A 264 1.83 -19.19 -19.36
C SER A 264 1.39 -18.17 -20.42
N ARG A 265 0.95 -16.99 -19.99
CA ARG A 265 0.37 -15.95 -20.87
C ARG A 265 0.96 -14.53 -20.72
N PHE A 266 2.06 -14.35 -19.97
CA PHE A 266 2.76 -13.05 -19.77
C PHE A 266 4.30 -13.14 -19.84
N GLY A 267 4.87 -14.21 -20.42
CA GLY A 267 6.33 -14.40 -20.57
C GLY A 267 7.12 -14.66 -19.26
N LYS A 268 6.61 -14.24 -18.10
CA LYS A 268 7.16 -14.56 -16.76
C LYS A 268 6.21 -15.52 -16.03
N GLN A 269 6.67 -16.73 -15.73
CA GLN A 269 5.99 -17.68 -14.83
C GLN A 269 6.36 -17.41 -13.36
N GLY A 270 5.56 -17.93 -12.42
CA GLY A 270 5.93 -18.06 -11.01
C GLY A 270 5.35 -17.02 -10.05
N LYS A 271 5.97 -16.95 -8.85
CA LYS A 271 5.40 -16.32 -7.65
C LYS A 271 5.11 -14.82 -7.77
N LEU A 272 5.75 -14.11 -8.71
CA LEU A 272 5.71 -12.64 -8.84
C LEU A 272 4.85 -12.12 -10.00
N SER A 273 3.95 -12.95 -10.53
CA SER A 273 2.89 -12.54 -11.47
C SER A 273 1.84 -11.61 -10.82
N PRO A 274 1.04 -10.87 -11.61
CA PRO A 274 -0.14 -10.16 -11.09
C PRO A 274 -1.11 -11.12 -10.41
N ARG A 275 -1.81 -10.69 -9.35
CA ARG A 275 -2.83 -11.51 -8.67
C ARG A 275 -4.15 -11.56 -9.43
N TYR A 276 -4.42 -10.56 -10.26
CA TYR A 276 -5.63 -10.47 -11.08
C TYR A 276 -5.30 -9.97 -12.50
N ILE A 277 -6.09 -10.38 -13.49
CA ILE A 277 -6.01 -9.98 -14.92
C ILE A 277 -7.33 -9.42 -15.44
N GLY A 278 -7.27 -8.73 -16.58
CA GLY A 278 -8.35 -7.90 -17.10
C GLY A 278 -8.01 -6.40 -16.98
N PRO A 279 -9.01 -5.50 -17.03
CA PRO A 279 -10.43 -5.77 -16.80
C PRO A 279 -11.15 -6.48 -17.96
N TYR A 280 -12.09 -7.35 -17.63
CA TYR A 280 -13.06 -7.97 -18.53
C TYR A 280 -14.47 -7.49 -18.19
N GLU A 281 -15.39 -7.54 -19.14
CA GLU A 281 -16.79 -7.12 -18.95
C GLU A 281 -17.68 -8.31 -18.58
N ILE A 282 -18.67 -8.12 -17.70
CA ILE A 282 -19.68 -9.13 -17.39
C ILE A 282 -20.75 -9.13 -18.48
N ILE A 283 -20.85 -10.22 -19.24
CA ILE A 283 -21.87 -10.42 -20.28
C ILE A 283 -23.20 -10.89 -19.68
N GLU A 284 -23.16 -11.78 -18.69
CA GLU A 284 -24.36 -12.46 -18.18
C GLU A 284 -24.21 -12.81 -16.69
N ARG A 285 -25.30 -12.70 -15.91
CA ARG A 285 -25.41 -13.23 -14.56
C ARG A 285 -26.06 -14.63 -14.61
N ILE A 286 -25.22 -15.66 -14.62
CA ILE A 286 -25.62 -17.08 -14.70
C ILE A 286 -26.36 -17.54 -13.42
N GLY A 287 -26.10 -16.91 -12.28
CA GLY A 287 -26.78 -17.20 -11.03
C GLY A 287 -26.48 -16.16 -9.94
N PRO A 288 -26.91 -16.39 -8.68
CA PRO A 288 -26.69 -15.43 -7.60
C PRO A 288 -25.20 -15.13 -7.38
N LEU A 289 -24.33 -16.13 -7.54
CA LEU A 289 -22.90 -16.05 -7.28
C LEU A 289 -22.02 -16.35 -8.50
N ALA A 290 -22.58 -16.39 -9.72
CA ALA A 290 -21.87 -16.81 -10.93
C ALA A 290 -22.14 -15.87 -12.12
N TYR A 291 -21.09 -15.49 -12.83
CA TYR A 291 -21.12 -14.48 -13.89
C TYR A 291 -20.24 -14.92 -15.09
N ARG A 292 -20.70 -14.67 -16.32
CA ARG A 292 -19.93 -14.87 -17.56
C ARG A 292 -19.15 -13.61 -17.92
N LEU A 293 -17.87 -13.77 -18.30
CA LEU A 293 -16.99 -12.68 -18.72
C LEU A 293 -16.73 -12.67 -20.23
N ALA A 294 -16.56 -11.46 -20.78
CA ALA A 294 -15.96 -11.21 -22.08
C ALA A 294 -14.45 -11.49 -22.03
N LEU A 295 -14.06 -12.77 -22.17
CA LEU A 295 -12.66 -13.19 -22.29
C LEU A 295 -12.17 -13.04 -23.75
N PRO A 296 -10.95 -12.53 -23.99
CA PRO A 296 -10.38 -12.44 -25.33
C PRO A 296 -9.90 -13.81 -25.84
N ALA A 297 -9.66 -13.91 -27.15
CA ALA A 297 -9.39 -15.17 -27.84
C ALA A 297 -8.21 -16.00 -27.28
N GLU A 298 -7.19 -15.35 -26.71
CA GLU A 298 -6.05 -16.03 -26.10
C GLU A 298 -6.43 -16.82 -24.83
N LEU A 299 -7.55 -16.47 -24.20
CA LEU A 299 -8.09 -17.14 -23.00
C LEU A 299 -9.14 -18.22 -23.31
N SER A 300 -9.52 -18.43 -24.57
CA SER A 300 -10.56 -19.38 -25.04
C SER A 300 -10.50 -20.82 -24.50
N GLN A 301 -9.36 -21.25 -23.96
CA GLN A 301 -9.19 -22.55 -23.27
C GLN A 301 -9.73 -22.58 -21.83
N ILE A 302 -10.18 -21.44 -21.28
CA ILE A 302 -10.73 -21.31 -19.93
C ILE A 302 -12.23 -21.10 -20.06
N HIS A 303 -13.03 -21.78 -19.25
CA HIS A 303 -14.48 -21.50 -19.16
C HIS A 303 -14.73 -20.05 -18.75
N ASP A 304 -15.68 -19.41 -19.42
CA ASP A 304 -15.99 -17.98 -19.29
C ASP A 304 -16.85 -17.62 -18.06
N VAL A 305 -17.44 -18.62 -17.40
CA VAL A 305 -18.25 -18.47 -16.18
C VAL A 305 -17.40 -18.63 -14.92
N PHE A 306 -17.43 -17.62 -14.05
CA PHE A 306 -16.67 -17.60 -12.79
C PHE A 306 -17.56 -17.36 -11.57
N HIS A 307 -17.19 -17.97 -10.45
CA HIS A 307 -17.77 -17.69 -9.15
C HIS A 307 -17.31 -16.32 -8.63
N VAL A 308 -18.20 -15.62 -7.91
CA VAL A 308 -18.03 -14.22 -7.48
C VAL A 308 -16.77 -13.97 -6.63
N SER A 309 -16.27 -14.97 -5.89
CA SER A 309 -15.02 -14.89 -5.12
C SER A 309 -13.72 -14.91 -5.96
N MET A 310 -13.84 -15.14 -7.28
CA MET A 310 -12.76 -14.97 -8.25
C MET A 310 -12.81 -13.61 -8.96
N LEU A 311 -13.83 -12.77 -8.69
CA LEU A 311 -14.06 -11.51 -9.39
C LEU A 311 -13.83 -10.30 -8.47
N ARG A 312 -13.08 -9.32 -8.97
CA ARG A 312 -12.82 -8.04 -8.29
C ARG A 312 -13.32 -6.88 -9.12
N ARG A 313 -14.12 -5.97 -8.55
CA ARG A 313 -14.62 -4.78 -9.27
C ARG A 313 -13.48 -3.87 -9.73
N TYR A 314 -13.46 -3.54 -11.02
CA TYR A 314 -12.54 -2.56 -11.58
C TYR A 314 -12.97 -1.14 -11.17
N ARG A 315 -11.99 -0.30 -10.85
CA ARG A 315 -12.13 1.15 -10.71
C ARG A 315 -11.61 1.80 -11.98
N LEU A 316 -12.54 2.26 -12.80
CA LEU A 316 -12.29 2.99 -14.02
C LEU A 316 -11.46 4.26 -13.74
N ASP A 317 -10.40 4.44 -14.53
CA ASP A 317 -9.71 5.71 -14.71
C ASP A 317 -9.53 5.95 -16.22
N PRO A 318 -9.86 7.15 -16.74
CA PRO A 318 -9.69 7.45 -18.17
C PRO A 318 -8.25 7.38 -18.69
N SER A 319 -7.23 7.31 -17.82
CA SER A 319 -5.83 7.13 -18.24
C SER A 319 -5.41 5.67 -18.45
N HIS A 320 -6.29 4.70 -18.18
CA HIS A 320 -6.00 3.30 -18.44
C HIS A 320 -6.29 2.93 -19.90
N VAL A 321 -5.27 2.49 -20.62
CA VAL A 321 -5.45 1.83 -21.92
C VAL A 321 -6.02 0.43 -21.66
N ILE A 322 -7.31 0.25 -21.94
CA ILE A 322 -7.94 -1.07 -22.00
C ILE A 322 -7.87 -1.50 -23.47
N HIS A 323 -7.22 -2.63 -23.75
CA HIS A 323 -7.37 -3.28 -25.04
C HIS A 323 -8.72 -4.01 -25.03
N GLU A 324 -9.63 -3.59 -25.91
CA GLU A 324 -10.90 -4.28 -26.09
C GLU A 324 -10.69 -5.59 -26.87
N PRO A 325 -11.41 -6.68 -26.55
CA PRO A 325 -11.40 -7.89 -27.36
C PRO A 325 -12.02 -7.60 -28.74
N GLY A 326 -11.23 -7.79 -29.80
CA GLY A 326 -11.69 -7.73 -31.19
C GLY A 326 -12.11 -9.09 -31.74
#